data_AF-A0A9D7S6E7-F1
#
_entry.id   AF-A0A9D7S6E7-F1
#
_cell.length_a   1.000
_cell.length_b   1.000
_cell.length_c   1.000
_cell.angle_alpha   90.00
_cell.angle_beta   90.00
_cell.angle_gamma   90.00
#
_symmetry.space_group_name_H-M   'P 1'
#
loop_
_entity.id
_entity.type
_entity.pdbx_description
1 polymer ?
#
loop_
_entity_poly.entity_id
_entity_poly.type
_entity_poly.pdbx_seq_one_letter_code
_entity_poly.pdbx_strand_id
1 'polypeptide(L)'
;MNGPWRPFPRPWVIAHRGASGLLPEHTLPGYALAIEQGADVIEPDLVASADGVLYARHDLGLARSTDIASRGEFSGYRRPGVDGSEDWWIEDLSSAQIDSLRAIQPWPQRPHERDGAFGVPRFSAVLALLLMERQRRERPLLVYPELKHPQHFRRLGIDVVELLARELESVGLTGPDAPVLVQCFERDCLDRVRSRIGVRVVQLSIDLPTLDGSTVDGYGVSKQALMTPAGAGFIAAAHQLGRAVHAWTFRDDQPHVDYAPVDECARAFEQGCDGLFSDFPATALAARARRERAAQVRVLSLVGAQIAPFLPALAALRIRVFREWPYLYDGDADYEARYLQTYSRSARSLFVLALDGDEVVGCATAIPLSDASEDCLAPFVGAGIDLDTVCYFGESVLDRRYRGRGLGHRFFDAREAHARSLPKLRYSAFCAVQRAADDPRRPPDYRPLDRFWSARGYLPRPDLLAQFAWKELGGDRPESNTMMFWLREWPP
;
A
#
# COMPACT_ATOMS: atom_id res chain seq x y z
N MET A 1 -27.34 -2.52 5.78
CA MET A 1 -26.36 -1.42 5.62
C MET A 1 -25.36 -1.88 4.59
N ASN A 2 -25.44 -1.35 3.37
CA ASN A 2 -24.58 -1.78 2.27
C ASN A 2 -23.21 -1.13 2.45
N GLY A 3 -22.16 -1.93 2.58
CA GLY A 3 -20.77 -1.46 2.67
C GLY A 3 -20.33 -0.73 1.39
N PRO A 4 -19.07 -0.25 1.34
CA PRO A 4 -18.54 0.43 0.15
C PRO A 4 -18.68 -0.48 -1.07
N TRP A 5 -19.13 0.10 -2.18
CA TRP A 5 -19.25 -0.68 -3.41
C TRP A 5 -17.87 -1.07 -3.91
N ARG A 6 -17.71 -2.38 -4.09
CA ARG A 6 -16.47 -3.01 -4.52
C ARG A 6 -16.82 -4.05 -5.60
N PRO A 7 -16.86 -3.67 -6.89
CA PRO A 7 -16.96 -4.60 -8.03
C PRO A 7 -15.89 -5.68 -8.00
N PHE A 8 -14.78 -5.41 -7.31
CA PHE A 8 -13.71 -6.36 -7.09
C PHE A 8 -13.56 -6.71 -5.61
N PRO A 9 -13.31 -7.99 -5.26
CA PRO A 9 -13.11 -8.42 -3.87
C PRO A 9 -11.77 -7.96 -3.26
N ARG A 10 -10.97 -7.22 -4.03
CA ARG A 10 -9.61 -6.78 -3.69
C ARG A 10 -9.40 -5.30 -4.01
N PRO A 11 -8.40 -4.64 -3.40
CA PRO A 11 -8.07 -3.26 -3.75
C PRO A 11 -7.70 -3.10 -5.22
N TRP A 12 -8.04 -1.96 -5.82
CA TRP A 12 -7.88 -1.73 -7.26
C TRP A 12 -6.51 -1.16 -7.60
N VAL A 13 -5.99 -1.56 -8.75
CA VAL A 13 -4.90 -0.84 -9.42
C VAL A 13 -5.51 -0.02 -10.54
N ILE A 14 -5.46 1.31 -10.38
CA ILE A 14 -6.01 2.29 -11.31
C ILE A 14 -4.84 2.87 -12.11
N ALA A 15 -4.85 2.65 -13.41
CA ALA A 15 -3.79 3.10 -14.30
C ALA A 15 -3.96 4.60 -14.60
N HIS A 16 -3.23 5.42 -13.87
CA HIS A 16 -3.32 6.87 -13.92
C HIS A 16 -2.79 7.37 -15.27
N ARG A 17 -3.70 7.83 -16.12
CA ARG A 17 -3.43 8.20 -17.52
C ARG A 17 -2.86 7.05 -18.36
N GLY A 18 -3.14 5.79 -17.97
CA GLY A 18 -2.54 4.58 -18.54
C GLY A 18 -1.22 4.20 -17.86
N ALA A 19 -0.32 3.54 -18.58
CA ALA A 19 1.05 3.27 -18.13
C ALA A 19 1.97 4.48 -18.38
N SER A 20 1.59 5.64 -17.82
CA SER A 20 2.17 6.96 -18.10
C SER A 20 3.62 7.12 -17.62
N GLY A 21 4.10 6.22 -16.76
CA GLY A 21 5.52 6.09 -16.42
C GLY A 21 6.40 5.53 -17.54
N LEU A 22 5.79 4.88 -18.53
CA LEU A 22 6.47 4.12 -19.59
C LEU A 22 6.19 4.65 -21.00
N LEU A 23 5.04 5.31 -21.22
CA LEU A 23 4.60 5.86 -22.50
C LEU A 23 4.02 7.26 -22.28
N PRO A 24 3.91 8.10 -23.34
CA PRO A 24 3.19 9.37 -23.24
C PRO A 24 1.80 9.18 -22.64
N GLU A 25 1.47 10.05 -21.68
CA GLU A 25 0.22 9.99 -20.90
C GLU A 25 -1.02 10.09 -21.81
N HIS A 26 -2.11 9.43 -21.42
CA HIS A 26 -3.38 9.38 -22.15
C HIS A 26 -3.26 8.96 -23.62
N THR A 27 -2.53 7.89 -23.92
CA THR A 27 -2.50 7.31 -25.26
C THR A 27 -3.21 5.95 -25.27
N LEU A 28 -3.82 5.56 -26.39
CA LEU A 28 -4.45 4.22 -26.50
C LEU A 28 -3.44 3.09 -26.21
N PRO A 29 -2.18 3.14 -26.71
CA PRO A 29 -1.16 2.18 -26.31
C PRO A 29 -0.79 2.23 -24.82
N GLY A 30 -0.79 3.42 -24.20
CA GLY A 30 -0.60 3.58 -22.75
C GLY A 30 -1.68 2.86 -21.93
N TYR A 31 -2.95 2.99 -22.33
CA TYR A 31 -4.05 2.25 -21.70
C TYR A 31 -3.96 0.74 -21.97
N ALA A 32 -3.68 0.33 -23.21
CA ALA A 32 -3.54 -1.06 -23.59
C ALA A 32 -2.42 -1.77 -22.80
N LEU A 33 -1.26 -1.12 -22.65
CA LEU A 33 -0.16 -1.64 -21.84
C LEU A 33 -0.55 -1.80 -20.36
N ALA A 34 -1.27 -0.84 -19.79
CA ALA A 34 -1.75 -0.96 -18.42
C ALA A 34 -2.75 -2.13 -18.23
N ILE A 35 -3.64 -2.32 -19.21
CA ILE A 35 -4.59 -3.44 -19.27
C ILE A 35 -3.83 -4.77 -19.34
N GLU A 36 -2.84 -4.87 -20.23
CA GLU A 36 -1.97 -6.05 -20.40
C GLU A 36 -1.22 -6.38 -19.10
N GLN A 37 -0.65 -5.37 -18.44
CA GLN A 37 0.00 -5.53 -17.14
C GLN A 37 -0.96 -6.05 -16.06
N GLY A 38 -2.26 -5.81 -16.21
CA GLY A 38 -3.29 -6.37 -15.36
C GLY A 38 -3.99 -5.35 -14.45
N ALA A 39 -3.93 -4.06 -14.79
CA ALA A 39 -4.72 -3.01 -14.16
C ALA A 39 -6.21 -3.35 -14.21
N ASP A 40 -6.94 -2.99 -13.16
CA ASP A 40 -8.38 -3.25 -13.05
C ASP A 40 -9.21 -2.07 -13.60
N VAL A 41 -8.58 -0.90 -13.69
CA VAL A 41 -9.22 0.35 -14.12
C VAL A 41 -8.25 1.15 -14.98
N ILE A 42 -8.74 1.72 -16.08
CA ILE A 42 -8.05 2.75 -16.86
C ILE A 42 -8.65 4.11 -16.54
N GLU A 43 -7.79 5.12 -16.33
CA GLU A 43 -8.25 6.47 -16.00
C GLU A 43 -7.85 7.48 -17.09
N PRO A 44 -8.84 8.07 -17.80
CA PRO A 44 -8.65 9.25 -18.61
C PRO A 44 -9.02 10.54 -17.86
N ASP A 45 -8.24 11.60 -18.02
CA ASP A 45 -8.67 12.98 -17.77
C ASP A 45 -9.44 13.47 -19.00
N LEU A 46 -10.54 14.21 -18.86
CA LEU A 46 -11.38 14.64 -19.97
C LEU A 46 -11.48 16.17 -20.07
N VAL A 47 -11.19 16.66 -21.27
CA VAL A 47 -11.32 18.06 -21.72
C VAL A 47 -12.03 18.11 -23.08
N ALA A 48 -12.63 19.25 -23.42
CA ALA A 48 -13.41 19.41 -24.65
C ALA A 48 -12.73 20.35 -25.66
N SER A 49 -12.85 19.99 -26.93
CA SER A 49 -12.54 20.83 -28.08
C SER A 49 -13.62 21.91 -28.32
N ALA A 50 -13.31 22.89 -29.17
CA ALA A 50 -14.21 23.99 -29.53
C ALA A 50 -15.55 23.52 -30.12
N ASP A 51 -15.55 22.41 -30.86
CA ASP A 51 -16.71 21.79 -31.50
C ASP A 51 -17.34 20.65 -30.67
N GLY A 52 -16.96 20.53 -29.39
CA GLY A 52 -17.67 19.69 -28.42
C GLY A 52 -17.30 18.20 -28.45
N VAL A 53 -16.11 17.84 -28.93
CA VAL A 53 -15.56 16.48 -28.80
C VAL A 53 -14.70 16.36 -27.53
N LEU A 54 -14.93 15.30 -26.75
CA LEU A 54 -14.14 14.98 -25.55
C LEU A 54 -12.85 14.24 -25.90
N TYR A 55 -11.74 14.70 -25.34
CA TYR A 55 -10.41 14.11 -25.48
C TYR A 55 -9.87 13.65 -24.13
N ALA A 56 -9.16 12.53 -24.15
CA ALA A 56 -8.40 12.03 -23.01
C ALA A 56 -7.11 12.84 -22.86
N ARG A 57 -7.10 13.82 -21.95
CA ARG A 57 -5.96 14.72 -21.71
C ARG A 57 -6.08 15.46 -20.37
N HIS A 58 -4.95 15.64 -19.70
CA HIS A 58 -4.89 16.26 -18.38
C HIS A 58 -5.09 17.79 -18.37
N ASP A 59 -4.37 18.53 -19.24
CA ASP A 59 -4.38 19.99 -19.18
C ASP A 59 -5.33 20.61 -20.22
N LEU A 60 -5.64 21.89 -20.05
CA LEU A 60 -6.25 22.72 -21.10
C LEU A 60 -5.19 23.16 -22.14
N GLY A 61 -4.01 23.59 -21.67
CA GLY A 61 -2.90 24.02 -22.52
C GLY A 61 -2.17 22.85 -23.18
N LEU A 62 -2.00 22.87 -24.50
CA LEU A 62 -1.62 21.73 -25.33
C LEU A 62 -0.11 21.47 -25.40
N ALA A 63 0.74 22.47 -25.17
CA ALA A 63 2.18 22.37 -25.41
C ALA A 63 2.89 21.34 -24.52
N ARG A 64 2.43 21.14 -23.29
CA ARG A 64 3.12 20.29 -22.31
C ARG A 64 3.22 18.82 -22.75
N SER A 65 2.19 18.31 -23.43
CA SER A 65 2.05 16.88 -23.74
C SER A 65 1.66 16.60 -25.19
N THR A 66 1.77 17.59 -26.07
CA THR A 66 1.62 17.40 -27.51
C THR A 66 2.72 18.09 -28.31
N ASP A 67 2.86 17.73 -29.59
CA ASP A 67 3.81 18.32 -30.52
C ASP A 67 3.43 19.74 -31.01
N ILE A 68 2.33 20.33 -30.54
CA ILE A 68 1.76 21.59 -31.07
C ILE A 68 2.75 22.75 -31.11
N ALA A 69 3.64 22.86 -30.13
CA ALA A 69 4.63 23.94 -30.07
C ALA A 69 5.63 23.90 -31.23
N SER A 70 5.81 22.74 -31.86
CA SER A 70 6.67 22.55 -33.04
C SER A 70 5.94 22.75 -34.38
N ARG A 71 4.63 23.01 -34.35
CA ARG A 71 3.77 23.02 -35.53
C ARG A 71 3.38 24.43 -35.95
N GLY A 72 4.03 24.91 -37.01
CA GLY A 72 3.96 26.31 -37.45
C GLY A 72 2.54 26.81 -37.80
N GLU A 73 1.67 25.93 -38.30
CA GLU A 73 0.28 26.27 -38.61
C GLU A 73 -0.58 26.57 -37.38
N PHE A 74 -0.14 26.19 -36.18
CA PHE A 74 -0.81 26.52 -34.93
C PHE A 74 -0.29 27.81 -34.29
N SER A 75 0.76 28.45 -34.83
CA SER A 75 1.38 29.64 -34.23
C SER A 75 0.38 30.77 -33.92
N GLY A 76 -0.65 30.96 -34.75
CA GLY A 76 -1.70 31.96 -34.55
C GLY A 76 -2.71 31.65 -33.44
N TYR A 77 -2.69 30.45 -32.85
CA TYR A 77 -3.57 30.04 -31.75
C TYR A 77 -2.93 30.19 -30.37
N ARG A 78 -1.64 30.54 -30.31
CA ARG A 78 -0.95 30.75 -29.03
C ARG A 78 -1.44 32.06 -28.41
N ARG A 79 -1.98 31.98 -27.18
CA ARG A 79 -2.49 33.15 -26.46
C ARG A 79 -2.32 33.00 -24.95
N PRO A 80 -2.36 34.09 -24.17
CA PRO A 80 -2.40 34.01 -22.71
C PRO A 80 -3.67 33.32 -22.20
N GLY A 81 -3.52 32.54 -21.13
CA GLY A 81 -4.58 31.94 -20.34
C GLY A 81 -5.05 32.83 -19.20
N VAL A 82 -5.97 32.32 -18.39
CA VAL A 82 -6.53 33.05 -17.24
C VAL A 82 -5.46 33.32 -16.17
N ASP A 83 -4.48 32.44 -16.04
CA ASP A 83 -3.34 32.57 -15.12
C ASP A 83 -2.17 33.38 -15.70
N GLY A 84 -2.31 33.90 -16.93
CA GLY A 84 -1.27 34.66 -17.63
C GLY A 84 -0.21 33.81 -18.32
N SER A 85 -0.27 32.47 -18.22
CA SER A 85 0.62 31.59 -18.99
C SER A 85 0.26 31.62 -20.49
N GLU A 86 1.24 31.55 -21.38
CA GLU A 86 1.00 31.48 -22.82
C GLU A 86 1.07 30.04 -23.34
N ASP A 87 -0.05 29.57 -23.90
CA ASP A 87 -0.16 28.22 -24.48
C ASP A 87 -1.18 28.22 -25.63
N TRP A 88 -1.40 27.05 -26.21
CA TRP A 88 -2.48 26.72 -27.12
C TRP A 88 -3.57 26.01 -26.33
N TRP A 89 -4.78 26.57 -26.31
CA TRP A 89 -5.85 26.06 -25.47
C TRP A 89 -6.73 25.11 -26.24
N ILE A 90 -7.05 23.95 -25.66
CA ILE A 90 -7.84 22.92 -26.34
C ILE A 90 -9.23 23.44 -26.75
N GLU A 91 -9.82 24.32 -25.95
CA GLU A 91 -11.11 24.95 -26.24
C GLU A 91 -11.11 25.90 -27.44
N ASP A 92 -9.94 26.27 -27.99
CA ASP A 92 -9.83 27.12 -29.18
C ASP A 92 -9.69 26.31 -30.48
N LEU A 93 -9.40 25.02 -30.37
CA LEU A 93 -9.16 24.15 -31.52
C LEU A 93 -10.35 23.24 -31.81
N SER A 94 -10.62 23.03 -33.09
CA SER A 94 -11.56 22.02 -33.54
C SER A 94 -11.01 20.60 -33.30
N SER A 95 -11.92 19.62 -33.22
CA SER A 95 -11.57 18.22 -33.13
C SER A 95 -10.64 17.75 -34.26
N ALA A 96 -10.86 18.22 -35.50
CA ALA A 96 -10.00 17.90 -36.64
C ALA A 96 -8.56 18.39 -36.46
N GLN A 97 -8.37 19.55 -35.82
CA GLN A 97 -7.05 20.08 -35.49
C GLN A 97 -6.39 19.25 -34.39
N ILE A 98 -7.12 18.90 -33.32
CA ILE A 98 -6.58 18.13 -32.20
C ILE A 98 -6.23 16.70 -32.63
N ASP A 99 -7.03 16.07 -33.49
CA ASP A 99 -6.73 14.74 -34.06
C ASP A 99 -5.42 14.71 -34.87
N SER A 100 -4.99 15.85 -35.40
CA SER A 100 -3.75 15.96 -36.15
C SER A 100 -2.50 15.97 -35.26
N LEU A 101 -2.65 16.33 -33.98
CA LEU A 101 -1.55 16.43 -33.03
C LEU A 101 -1.01 15.05 -32.64
N ARG A 102 0.20 15.04 -32.11
CA ARG A 102 0.83 13.84 -31.55
C ARG A 102 1.18 14.05 -30.09
N ALA A 103 0.96 13.01 -29.29
CA ALA A 103 1.31 12.99 -27.88
C ALA A 103 2.84 12.91 -27.71
N ILE A 104 3.35 13.63 -26.72
CA ILE A 104 4.75 13.60 -26.28
C ILE A 104 4.79 13.39 -24.77
N GLN A 105 5.89 12.83 -24.26
CA GLN A 105 6.12 12.61 -22.84
C GLN A 105 6.35 13.93 -22.11
N PRO A 106 5.48 14.33 -21.16
CA PRO A 106 5.64 15.62 -20.46
C PRO A 106 6.72 15.62 -19.37
N TRP A 107 7.29 14.46 -19.03
CA TRP A 107 8.24 14.31 -17.93
C TRP A 107 9.66 14.05 -18.46
N PRO A 108 10.61 14.99 -18.29
CA PRO A 108 11.95 14.89 -18.88
C PRO A 108 12.76 13.65 -18.49
N GLN A 109 12.47 13.07 -17.32
CA GLN A 109 13.15 11.89 -16.81
C GLN A 109 12.56 10.57 -17.30
N ARG A 110 11.44 10.59 -18.02
CA ARG A 110 10.74 9.40 -18.50
C ARG A 110 11.16 9.07 -19.95
N PRO A 111 10.84 7.87 -20.46
CA PRO A 111 11.17 7.50 -21.84
C PRO A 111 10.51 8.41 -22.88
N HIS A 112 11.30 8.89 -23.85
CA HIS A 112 10.90 9.80 -24.94
C HIS A 112 10.92 9.12 -26.32
N GLU A 113 11.28 7.84 -26.42
CA GLU A 113 11.41 7.08 -27.68
C GLU A 113 10.08 6.87 -28.43
N ARG A 114 8.98 7.31 -27.83
CA ARG A 114 7.61 7.23 -28.37
C ARG A 114 6.96 8.59 -28.54
N ASP A 115 7.70 9.67 -28.34
CA ASP A 115 7.22 11.02 -28.67
C ASP A 115 6.86 11.10 -30.14
N GLY A 116 5.69 11.69 -30.44
CA GLY A 116 5.21 11.80 -31.82
C GLY A 116 4.56 10.53 -32.38
N ALA A 117 4.66 9.38 -31.69
CA ALA A 117 4.21 8.09 -32.24
C ALA A 117 2.69 7.89 -32.17
N PHE A 118 2.00 8.58 -31.26
CA PHE A 118 0.59 8.35 -30.96
C PHE A 118 -0.21 9.64 -31.06
N GLY A 119 -1.48 9.55 -31.47
CA GLY A 119 -2.41 10.68 -31.46
C GLY A 119 -3.01 10.94 -30.07
N VAL A 120 -3.66 12.09 -29.91
CA VAL A 120 -4.45 12.44 -28.71
C VAL A 120 -5.80 11.72 -28.80
N PRO A 121 -6.13 10.75 -27.92
CA PRO A 121 -7.34 9.95 -28.06
C PRO A 121 -8.60 10.75 -27.75
N ARG A 122 -9.61 10.63 -28.62
CA ARG A 122 -11.00 10.96 -28.28
C ARG A 122 -11.50 10.00 -27.20
N PHE A 123 -12.43 10.44 -26.34
CA PHE A 123 -13.00 9.58 -25.31
C PHE A 123 -13.76 8.37 -25.89
N SER A 124 -14.45 8.54 -27.02
CA SER A 124 -15.06 7.44 -27.78
C SER A 124 -14.08 6.31 -28.13
N ALA A 125 -12.82 6.64 -28.44
CA ALA A 125 -11.79 5.64 -28.70
C ALA A 125 -11.35 4.90 -27.43
N VAL A 126 -11.34 5.59 -26.28
CA VAL A 126 -11.09 4.97 -24.97
C VAL A 126 -12.23 4.02 -24.59
N LEU A 127 -13.49 4.41 -24.85
CA LEU A 127 -14.66 3.55 -24.64
C LEU A 127 -14.63 2.32 -25.57
N ALA A 128 -14.25 2.49 -26.84
CA ALA A 128 -14.08 1.36 -27.76
C ALA A 128 -13.02 0.37 -27.27
N LEU A 129 -11.87 0.85 -26.78
CA LEU A 129 -10.84 0.01 -26.16
C LEU A 129 -11.38 -0.73 -24.93
N LEU A 130 -12.09 -0.03 -24.04
CA LEU A 130 -12.73 -0.64 -22.86
C LEU A 130 -13.65 -1.80 -23.25
N LEU A 131 -14.57 -1.57 -24.19
CA LEU A 131 -15.54 -2.57 -24.61
C LEU A 131 -14.87 -3.78 -25.27
N MET A 132 -13.89 -3.55 -26.15
CA MET A 132 -13.12 -4.60 -26.79
C MET A 132 -12.39 -5.47 -25.75
N GLU A 133 -11.70 -4.85 -24.80
CA GLU A 133 -10.96 -5.59 -23.77
C GLU A 133 -11.88 -6.33 -22.80
N ARG A 134 -13.05 -5.77 -22.47
CA ARG A 134 -14.05 -6.46 -21.65
C ARG A 134 -14.64 -7.70 -22.33
N GLN A 135 -14.68 -7.75 -23.66
CA GLN A 135 -15.12 -8.95 -24.39
C GLN A 135 -14.05 -10.05 -24.42
N ARG A 136 -12.76 -9.68 -24.38
CA ARG A 136 -11.64 -10.63 -24.52
C ARG A 136 -11.13 -11.18 -23.20
N ARG A 137 -11.48 -10.55 -22.08
CA ARG A 137 -10.90 -10.83 -20.77
C ARG A 137 -11.90 -11.49 -19.84
N GLU A 138 -11.43 -12.45 -19.06
CA GLU A 138 -12.19 -13.06 -17.96
C GLU A 138 -12.29 -12.12 -16.74
N ARG A 139 -11.36 -11.17 -16.62
CA ARG A 139 -11.30 -10.22 -15.51
C ARG A 139 -12.07 -8.94 -15.84
N PRO A 140 -12.87 -8.39 -14.90
CA PRO A 140 -13.55 -7.13 -15.12
C PRO A 140 -12.55 -5.97 -15.31
N LEU A 141 -12.94 -4.99 -16.12
CA LEU A 141 -12.18 -3.76 -16.41
C LEU A 141 -13.12 -2.55 -16.35
N LEU A 142 -12.75 -1.50 -15.63
CA LEU A 142 -13.55 -0.26 -15.55
C LEU A 142 -12.83 0.90 -16.25
N VAL A 143 -13.59 1.93 -16.59
CA VAL A 143 -13.05 3.25 -16.96
C VAL A 143 -13.40 4.26 -15.88
N TYR A 144 -12.47 5.16 -15.58
CA TYR A 144 -12.61 6.10 -14.48
C TYR A 144 -12.32 7.53 -14.91
N PRO A 145 -13.17 8.16 -15.75
CA PRO A 145 -12.92 9.50 -16.25
C PRO A 145 -12.88 10.58 -15.16
N GLU A 146 -11.88 11.46 -15.20
CA GLU A 146 -11.88 12.76 -14.51
C GLU A 146 -12.45 13.84 -15.43
N LEU A 147 -13.45 14.61 -14.98
CA LEU A 147 -13.88 15.82 -15.71
C LEU A 147 -13.04 17.02 -15.29
N LYS A 148 -12.25 17.59 -16.21
CA LYS A 148 -11.36 18.72 -15.93
C LYS A 148 -12.06 20.05 -16.15
N HIS A 149 -11.94 20.92 -15.14
CA HIS A 149 -12.44 22.30 -15.17
C HIS A 149 -13.88 22.48 -15.70
N PRO A 150 -14.88 21.68 -15.26
CA PRO A 150 -16.24 21.76 -15.81
C PRO A 150 -16.86 23.16 -15.70
N GLN A 151 -16.62 23.92 -14.62
CA GLN A 151 -17.08 25.32 -14.55
C GLN A 151 -16.45 26.23 -15.61
N HIS A 152 -15.20 26.00 -16.00
CA HIS A 152 -14.54 26.76 -17.07
C HIS A 152 -15.24 26.53 -18.40
N PHE A 153 -15.42 25.27 -18.79
CA PHE A 153 -16.13 24.93 -20.02
C PHE A 153 -17.57 25.46 -20.03
N ARG A 154 -18.28 25.42 -18.90
CA ARG A 154 -19.64 26.00 -18.82
C ARG A 154 -19.66 27.50 -19.12
N ARG A 155 -18.66 28.27 -18.68
CA ARG A 155 -18.55 29.70 -19.02
C ARG A 155 -18.32 29.93 -20.51
N LEU A 156 -17.70 28.98 -21.19
CA LEU A 156 -17.50 28.97 -22.63
C LEU A 156 -18.72 28.42 -23.41
N GLY A 157 -19.80 28.05 -22.72
CA GLY A 157 -20.98 27.45 -23.35
C GLY A 157 -20.83 25.96 -23.68
N ILE A 158 -19.77 25.30 -23.21
CA ILE A 158 -19.50 23.89 -23.43
C ILE A 158 -19.91 23.10 -22.17
N ASP A 159 -20.91 22.24 -22.29
CA ASP A 159 -21.39 21.44 -21.16
C ASP A 159 -20.79 20.03 -21.17
N VAL A 160 -19.62 19.88 -20.52
CA VAL A 160 -18.87 18.61 -20.49
C VAL A 160 -19.63 17.45 -19.84
N VAL A 161 -20.60 17.72 -18.96
CA VAL A 161 -21.43 16.66 -18.37
C VAL A 161 -22.41 16.12 -19.42
N GLU A 162 -22.99 16.98 -20.25
CA GLU A 162 -23.86 16.54 -21.35
C GLU A 162 -23.08 15.85 -22.47
N LEU A 163 -21.85 16.30 -22.75
CA LEU A 163 -20.97 15.61 -23.69
C LEU A 163 -20.62 14.20 -23.19
N LEU A 164 -20.27 14.07 -21.91
CA LEU A 164 -20.00 12.76 -21.29
C LEU A 164 -21.24 11.87 -21.32
N ALA A 165 -22.41 12.42 -21.01
CA ALA A 165 -23.67 11.67 -21.04
C ALA A 165 -23.94 11.08 -22.43
N ARG A 166 -23.78 11.87 -23.50
CA ARG A 166 -23.98 11.42 -24.88
C ARG A 166 -23.00 10.30 -25.26
N GLU A 167 -21.72 10.44 -24.92
CA GLU A 167 -20.71 9.40 -25.18
C GLU A 167 -21.06 8.09 -24.47
N LEU A 168 -21.43 8.14 -23.18
CA LEU A 168 -21.79 6.94 -22.42
C LEU A 168 -23.12 6.31 -22.85
N GLU A 169 -24.13 7.13 -23.19
CA GLU A 169 -25.42 6.67 -23.72
C GLU A 169 -25.24 5.93 -25.05
N SER A 170 -24.35 6.42 -25.92
CA SER A 170 -24.09 5.81 -27.23
C SER A 170 -23.59 4.36 -27.17
N VAL A 171 -23.03 3.96 -26.02
CA VAL A 171 -22.51 2.62 -25.77
C VAL A 171 -23.20 1.90 -24.61
N GLY A 172 -24.29 2.45 -24.06
CA GLY A 172 -25.08 1.85 -23.00
C GLY A 172 -24.37 1.73 -21.64
N LEU A 173 -23.44 2.63 -21.34
CA LEU A 173 -22.64 2.62 -20.09
C LEU A 173 -23.15 3.65 -19.06
N THR A 174 -24.46 3.70 -18.85
CA THR A 174 -25.13 4.57 -17.87
C THR A 174 -25.70 3.78 -16.70
N GLY A 175 -25.98 4.46 -15.59
CA GLY A 175 -26.57 3.85 -14.39
C GLY A 175 -25.55 3.28 -13.39
N PRO A 176 -26.02 2.82 -12.22
CA PRO A 176 -25.16 2.53 -11.06
C PRO A 176 -24.31 1.26 -11.19
N ASP A 177 -24.66 0.38 -12.12
CA ASP A 177 -23.97 -0.88 -12.41
C ASP A 177 -23.04 -0.79 -13.63
N ALA A 178 -23.02 0.36 -14.32
CA ALA A 178 -22.08 0.59 -15.40
C ALA A 178 -20.63 0.46 -14.88
N PRO A 179 -19.69 -0.10 -15.67
CA PRO A 179 -18.27 -0.18 -15.33
C PRO A 179 -17.56 1.17 -15.46
N VAL A 180 -18.21 2.24 -14.96
CA VAL A 180 -17.80 3.64 -15.07
C VAL A 180 -17.89 4.27 -13.68
N LEU A 181 -16.80 4.92 -13.27
CA LEU A 181 -16.80 5.87 -12.15
C LEU A 181 -16.37 7.22 -12.69
N VAL A 182 -17.03 8.30 -12.27
CA VAL A 182 -16.61 9.64 -12.67
C VAL A 182 -16.00 10.34 -11.45
N GLN A 183 -14.83 10.96 -11.64
CA GLN A 183 -14.22 11.80 -10.63
C GLN A 183 -14.14 13.26 -11.06
N CYS A 184 -14.13 14.14 -10.06
CA CYS A 184 -13.98 15.57 -10.27
C CYS A 184 -13.60 16.25 -8.95
N PHE A 185 -12.86 17.35 -9.03
CA PHE A 185 -12.63 18.25 -7.89
C PHE A 185 -13.85 19.15 -7.59
N GLU A 186 -14.70 19.41 -8.58
CA GLU A 186 -15.85 20.31 -8.45
C GLU A 186 -17.12 19.54 -8.02
N ARG A 187 -17.62 19.78 -6.80
CA ARG A 187 -18.78 19.08 -6.21
C ARG A 187 -20.02 19.14 -7.09
N ASP A 188 -20.40 20.33 -7.56
CA ASP A 188 -21.58 20.53 -8.39
C ASP A 188 -21.56 19.70 -9.69
N CYS A 189 -20.36 19.44 -10.23
CA CYS A 189 -20.20 18.57 -11.39
C CYS A 189 -20.63 17.13 -11.07
N LEU A 190 -20.24 16.60 -9.91
CA LEU A 190 -20.56 15.24 -9.50
C LEU A 190 -22.07 15.05 -9.25
N ASP A 191 -22.74 16.06 -8.68
CA ASP A 191 -24.21 16.01 -8.49
C ASP A 191 -24.94 15.98 -9.84
N ARG A 192 -24.45 16.76 -10.82
CA ARG A 192 -24.95 16.72 -12.19
C ARG A 192 -24.68 15.38 -12.88
N VAL A 193 -23.48 14.83 -12.76
CA VAL A 193 -23.13 13.53 -13.35
C VAL A 193 -24.03 12.44 -12.79
N ARG A 194 -24.22 12.39 -11.46
CA ARG A 194 -25.10 11.41 -10.84
C ARG A 194 -26.54 11.55 -11.31
N SER A 195 -27.08 12.75 -11.31
CA SER A 195 -28.47 12.98 -11.74
C SER A 195 -28.69 12.71 -13.23
N ARG A 196 -27.72 13.07 -14.08
CA ARG A 196 -27.85 12.97 -15.54
C ARG A 196 -27.51 11.60 -16.10
N ILE A 197 -26.53 10.91 -15.53
CA ILE A 197 -25.93 9.67 -16.08
C ILE A 197 -26.19 8.47 -15.16
N GLY A 198 -26.37 8.68 -13.85
CA GLY A 198 -26.63 7.63 -12.87
C GLY A 198 -25.41 6.79 -12.48
N VAL A 199 -24.23 7.09 -13.02
CA VAL A 199 -22.97 6.42 -12.69
C VAL A 199 -22.47 6.85 -11.30
N ARG A 200 -21.51 6.08 -10.78
CA ARG A 200 -20.88 6.35 -9.49
C ARG A 200 -19.96 7.56 -9.59
N VAL A 201 -19.90 8.33 -8.52
CA VAL A 201 -19.14 9.58 -8.47
C VAL A 201 -18.17 9.62 -7.30
N VAL A 202 -16.96 10.12 -7.54
CA VAL A 202 -15.89 10.22 -6.53
C VAL A 202 -15.37 11.63 -6.45
N GLN A 203 -15.33 12.17 -5.22
CA GLN A 203 -14.79 13.50 -4.96
C GLN A 203 -13.26 13.45 -4.93
N LEU A 204 -12.61 14.21 -5.79
CA LEU A 204 -11.16 14.44 -5.69
C LEU A 204 -10.85 15.52 -4.65
N SER A 205 -9.78 15.30 -3.89
CA SER A 205 -9.27 16.26 -2.91
C SER A 205 -7.76 16.11 -2.82
N ILE A 206 -7.05 17.23 -2.66
CA ILE A 206 -5.61 17.20 -2.39
C ILE A 206 -5.39 16.70 -0.95
N ASP A 207 -6.18 17.18 0.00
CA ASP A 207 -6.10 16.81 1.41
C ASP A 207 -7.11 15.73 1.80
N LEU A 208 -7.11 15.32 3.08
CA LEU A 208 -8.19 14.52 3.67
C LEU A 208 -9.41 15.42 3.89
N PRO A 209 -10.49 15.29 3.10
CA PRO A 209 -11.66 16.15 3.25
C PRO A 209 -12.41 15.81 4.55
N THR A 210 -13.21 16.75 5.03
CA THR A 210 -14.22 16.41 6.05
C THR A 210 -15.23 15.44 5.45
N LEU A 211 -15.48 14.35 6.15
CA LEU A 211 -16.55 13.42 5.81
C LEU A 211 -17.88 14.07 6.19
N ASP A 212 -18.60 14.56 5.20
CA ASP A 212 -19.89 15.22 5.33
C ASP A 212 -21.03 14.25 4.99
N GLY A 213 -22.27 14.75 5.02
CA GLY A 213 -23.43 14.03 4.51
C GLY A 213 -23.47 13.93 2.98
N SER A 214 -22.38 14.20 2.26
CA SER A 214 -22.37 14.15 0.79
C SER A 214 -22.74 12.75 0.31
N THR A 215 -23.37 12.72 -0.85
CA THR A 215 -23.91 11.49 -1.41
C THR A 215 -22.87 10.70 -2.19
N VAL A 216 -21.63 11.19 -2.38
CA VAL A 216 -20.60 10.58 -3.27
C VAL A 216 -20.30 9.13 -2.95
N ASP A 217 -19.88 8.31 -3.92
CA ASP A 217 -19.55 6.90 -3.69
C ASP A 217 -18.16 6.69 -3.07
N GLY A 218 -17.31 7.71 -3.11
CA GLY A 218 -15.98 7.65 -2.53
C GLY A 218 -15.20 8.97 -2.62
N TYR A 219 -13.96 8.91 -2.16
CA TYR A 219 -13.00 10.00 -2.17
C TYR A 219 -11.70 9.59 -2.87
N GLY A 220 -11.17 10.46 -3.73
CA GLY A 220 -9.87 10.36 -4.34
C GLY A 220 -8.91 11.36 -3.71
N VAL A 221 -8.02 10.92 -2.81
CA VAL A 221 -7.13 11.80 -2.03
C VAL A 221 -5.68 11.71 -2.45
N SER A 222 -4.87 12.76 -2.20
CA SER A 222 -3.45 12.66 -2.47
C SER A 222 -2.77 11.61 -1.58
N LYS A 223 -1.73 10.95 -2.10
CA LYS A 223 -0.91 10.02 -1.34
C LYS A 223 -0.20 10.73 -0.19
N GLN A 224 0.15 12.00 -0.35
CA GLN A 224 0.78 12.79 0.71
C GLN A 224 -0.17 12.95 1.91
N ALA A 225 -1.45 13.26 1.66
CA ALA A 225 -2.45 13.35 2.71
C ALA A 225 -2.75 11.99 3.34
N LEU A 226 -2.84 10.94 2.52
CA LEU A 226 -3.13 9.59 2.99
C LEU A 226 -1.98 8.99 3.80
N MET A 227 -0.73 9.24 3.44
CA MET A 227 0.46 8.63 4.06
C MET A 227 0.89 9.36 5.35
N THR A 228 -0.09 9.83 6.12
CA THR A 228 0.08 10.43 7.45
C THR A 228 -0.56 9.55 8.53
N PRO A 229 -0.28 9.76 9.82
CA PRO A 229 -0.96 9.03 10.90
C PRO A 229 -2.50 9.15 10.86
N ALA A 230 -3.04 10.22 10.26
CA ALA A 230 -4.48 10.43 10.13
C ALA A 230 -5.13 9.60 9.01
N GLY A 231 -4.37 9.16 8.00
CA GLY A 231 -4.92 8.54 6.79
C GLY A 231 -5.67 7.23 7.06
N ALA A 232 -5.13 6.35 7.89
CA ALA A 232 -5.82 5.10 8.27
C ALA A 232 -7.15 5.38 9.02
N GLY A 233 -7.17 6.41 9.86
CA GLY A 233 -8.39 6.84 10.56
C GLY A 233 -9.44 7.40 9.58
N PHE A 234 -9.01 8.18 8.60
CA PHE A 234 -9.87 8.69 7.54
C PHE A 234 -10.49 7.56 6.70
N ILE A 235 -9.68 6.57 6.27
CA ILE A 235 -10.18 5.40 5.52
C ILE A 235 -11.25 4.68 6.34
N ALA A 236 -10.97 4.39 7.62
CA ALA A 236 -11.91 3.69 8.48
C ALA A 236 -13.23 4.47 8.65
N ALA A 237 -13.16 5.79 8.83
CA ALA A 237 -14.34 6.64 8.94
C ALA A 237 -15.14 6.71 7.62
N ALA A 238 -14.47 6.78 6.47
CA ALA A 238 -15.12 6.74 5.16
C ALA A 238 -15.83 5.40 4.93
N HIS A 239 -15.20 4.29 5.31
CA HIS A 239 -15.79 2.95 5.22
C HIS A 239 -17.03 2.78 6.09
N GLN A 240 -17.08 3.39 7.27
CA GLN A 240 -18.28 3.38 8.14
C GLN A 240 -19.48 4.06 7.46
N LEU A 241 -19.23 5.02 6.59
CA LEU A 241 -20.24 5.69 5.76
C LEU A 241 -20.50 4.98 4.42
N GLY A 242 -19.90 3.82 4.19
CA GLY A 242 -20.02 3.08 2.94
C GLY A 242 -19.33 3.75 1.75
N ARG A 243 -18.29 4.56 1.99
CA ARG A 243 -17.55 5.31 0.97
C ARG A 243 -16.19 4.67 0.69
N ALA A 244 -15.83 4.49 -0.57
CA ALA A 244 -14.50 4.00 -0.95
C ALA A 244 -13.45 5.13 -0.84
N VAL A 245 -12.18 4.78 -0.62
CA VAL A 245 -11.04 5.71 -0.65
C VAL A 245 -10.01 5.22 -1.66
N HIS A 246 -9.79 6.03 -2.69
CA HIS A 246 -8.74 5.85 -3.68
C HIS A 246 -7.64 6.90 -3.49
N ALA A 247 -6.38 6.53 -3.66
CA ALA A 247 -5.28 7.48 -3.46
C ALA A 247 -4.41 7.68 -4.70
N TRP A 248 -3.98 8.92 -4.93
CA TRP A 248 -3.21 9.33 -6.10
C TRP A 248 -2.01 10.21 -5.73
N THR A 249 -0.87 10.22 -6.42
CA THR A 249 -0.45 9.30 -7.47
C THR A 249 0.84 8.61 -7.03
N PHE A 250 0.85 7.28 -7.09
CA PHE A 250 2.02 6.46 -6.77
C PHE A 250 2.93 6.38 -8.01
N ARG A 251 4.20 6.70 -7.80
CA ARG A 251 5.18 6.95 -8.85
C ARG A 251 6.53 6.37 -8.47
N ASP A 252 7.08 5.52 -9.32
CA ASP A 252 8.37 4.88 -9.08
C ASP A 252 9.52 5.89 -9.13
N ASP A 253 9.35 6.95 -9.93
CA ASP A 253 10.28 8.07 -10.09
C ASP A 253 10.07 9.20 -9.06
N GLN A 254 9.02 9.11 -8.22
CA GLN A 254 8.74 10.05 -7.12
C GLN A 254 8.10 9.35 -5.91
N PRO A 255 8.78 8.35 -5.30
CA PRO A 255 8.24 7.68 -4.12
C PRO A 255 8.30 8.59 -2.88
N HIS A 256 7.46 8.30 -1.89
CA HIS A 256 7.57 8.88 -0.56
C HIS A 256 8.95 8.59 0.04
N VAL A 257 9.54 9.57 0.72
CA VAL A 257 10.95 9.55 1.19
C VAL A 257 11.33 8.31 2.01
N ASP A 258 10.39 7.78 2.79
CA ASP A 258 10.63 6.63 3.68
C ASP A 258 10.48 5.24 3.04
N TYR A 259 10.00 5.17 1.78
CA TYR A 259 9.56 3.94 1.15
C TYR A 259 10.18 3.73 -0.23
N ALA A 260 10.52 2.47 -0.54
CA ALA A 260 10.68 2.07 -1.93
C ALA A 260 9.31 2.07 -2.63
N PRO A 261 9.22 2.23 -3.97
CA PRO A 261 7.94 2.38 -4.68
C PRO A 261 6.92 1.27 -4.40
N VAL A 262 7.36 0.00 -4.40
CA VAL A 262 6.47 -1.13 -4.09
C VAL A 262 6.02 -1.15 -2.63
N ASP A 263 6.87 -0.70 -1.70
CA ASP A 263 6.56 -0.61 -0.28
C ASP A 263 5.57 0.54 0.01
N GLU A 264 5.70 1.66 -0.72
CA GLU A 264 4.77 2.79 -0.66
C GLU A 264 3.35 2.33 -1.04
N CYS A 265 3.21 1.65 -2.18
CA CYS A 265 1.95 1.08 -2.64
C CYS A 265 1.40 0.05 -1.65
N ALA A 266 2.25 -0.85 -1.13
CA ALA A 266 1.84 -1.88 -0.19
C ALA A 266 1.31 -1.25 1.10
N ARG A 267 1.99 -0.21 1.61
CA ARG A 267 1.60 0.52 2.80
C ARG A 267 0.22 1.18 2.65
N ALA A 268 -0.12 1.71 1.48
CA ALA A 268 -1.45 2.26 1.23
C ALA A 268 -2.53 1.16 1.31
N PHE A 269 -2.31 0.00 0.70
CA PHE A 269 -3.26 -1.12 0.79
C PHE A 269 -3.37 -1.72 2.20
N GLU A 270 -2.29 -1.70 2.98
CA GLU A 270 -2.30 -2.14 4.40
C GLU A 270 -3.12 -1.20 5.29
N GLN A 271 -3.15 0.09 4.99
CA GLN A 271 -4.00 1.06 5.68
C GLN A 271 -5.49 0.92 5.34
N GLY A 272 -5.84 0.07 4.36
CA GLY A 272 -7.22 -0.21 3.98
C GLY A 272 -7.69 0.50 2.71
N CYS A 273 -6.80 1.21 2.00
CA CYS A 273 -7.15 1.92 0.76
C CYS A 273 -7.80 0.96 -0.27
N ASP A 274 -8.94 1.37 -0.84
CA ASP A 274 -9.74 0.57 -1.76
C ASP A 274 -9.13 0.47 -3.16
N GLY A 275 -8.23 1.39 -3.50
CA GLY A 275 -7.56 1.42 -4.78
C GLY A 275 -6.54 2.54 -4.86
N LEU A 276 -5.55 2.41 -5.72
CA LEU A 276 -4.57 3.47 -5.91
C LEU A 276 -4.31 3.75 -7.39
N PHE A 277 -4.10 5.02 -7.68
CA PHE A 277 -3.71 5.54 -8.97
C PHE A 277 -2.19 5.45 -9.08
N SER A 278 -1.70 4.79 -10.12
CA SER A 278 -0.26 4.67 -10.36
C SER A 278 0.09 4.90 -11.83
N ASP A 279 1.19 5.63 -12.04
CA ASP A 279 1.82 5.80 -13.35
C ASP A 279 2.53 4.50 -13.80
N PHE A 280 2.79 3.59 -12.86
CA PHE A 280 3.48 2.31 -13.05
C PHE A 280 2.60 1.14 -12.57
N PRO A 281 1.58 0.73 -13.35
CA PRO A 281 0.61 -0.29 -12.91
C PRO A 281 1.26 -1.59 -12.44
N ALA A 282 2.35 -2.03 -13.07
CA ALA A 282 3.12 -3.22 -12.67
C ALA A 282 3.61 -3.15 -11.21
N THR A 283 4.08 -1.99 -10.74
CA THR A 283 4.58 -1.82 -9.36
C THR A 283 3.44 -1.90 -8.35
N ALA A 284 2.32 -1.22 -8.64
CA ALA A 284 1.11 -1.32 -7.83
C ALA A 284 0.56 -2.77 -7.76
N LEU A 285 0.61 -3.50 -8.88
CA LEU A 285 0.23 -4.91 -8.94
C LEU A 285 1.14 -5.81 -8.10
N ALA A 286 2.45 -5.58 -8.15
CA ALA A 286 3.41 -6.30 -7.31
C ALA A 286 3.13 -6.07 -5.81
N ALA A 287 2.83 -4.84 -5.42
CA ALA A 287 2.44 -4.48 -4.06
C ALA A 287 1.14 -5.18 -3.62
N ARG A 288 0.11 -5.18 -4.49
CA ARG A 288 -1.14 -5.89 -4.21
C ARG A 288 -0.92 -7.39 -4.07
N ALA A 289 -0.16 -8.02 -4.97
CA ALA A 289 0.16 -9.44 -4.91
C ALA A 289 0.93 -9.80 -3.62
N ARG A 290 1.82 -8.91 -3.15
CA ARG A 290 2.49 -9.06 -1.85
C ARG A 290 1.49 -9.06 -0.69
N ARG A 291 0.51 -8.15 -0.70
CA ARG A 291 -0.57 -8.12 0.31
C ARG A 291 -1.44 -9.36 0.26
N GLU A 292 -1.84 -9.81 -0.93
CA GLU A 292 -2.67 -11.01 -1.10
C GLU A 292 -1.95 -12.26 -0.56
N ARG A 293 -0.66 -12.42 -0.88
CA ARG A 293 0.17 -13.49 -0.29
C ARG A 293 0.29 -13.37 1.23
N ALA A 294 0.46 -12.15 1.77
CA ALA A 294 0.47 -11.94 3.21
C ALA A 294 -0.84 -12.35 3.89
N ALA A 295 -1.98 -12.06 3.25
CA ALA A 295 -3.30 -12.42 3.74
C ALA A 295 -3.57 -13.94 3.68
N GLN A 296 -2.88 -14.67 2.80
CA GLN A 296 -2.95 -16.13 2.72
C GLN A 296 -2.15 -16.83 3.82
N VAL A 297 -1.22 -16.14 4.50
CA VAL A 297 -0.46 -16.72 5.63
C VAL A 297 -1.39 -16.95 6.82
N ARG A 298 -1.59 -18.24 7.14
CA ARG A 298 -2.34 -18.68 8.32
C ARG A 298 -1.51 -18.42 9.57
N VAL A 299 -2.13 -17.82 10.59
CA VAL A 299 -1.52 -17.70 11.91
C VAL A 299 -2.22 -18.63 12.87
N LEU A 300 -1.45 -19.51 13.52
CA LEU A 300 -1.95 -20.48 14.50
C LEU A 300 -1.37 -20.17 15.87
N SER A 301 -2.22 -20.23 16.89
CA SER A 301 -1.81 -20.19 18.30
C SER A 301 -1.81 -21.61 18.85
N LEU A 302 -0.66 -22.07 19.32
CA LEU A 302 -0.45 -23.41 19.88
C LEU A 302 0.09 -23.27 21.30
N VAL A 303 -0.43 -24.07 22.23
CA VAL A 303 -0.07 -24.04 23.66
C VAL A 303 0.72 -25.29 24.04
N GLY A 304 1.83 -25.11 24.76
CA GLY A 304 2.65 -26.21 25.28
C GLY A 304 2.96 -27.28 24.23
N ALA A 305 2.56 -28.53 24.51
CA ALA A 305 2.88 -29.71 23.70
C ALA A 305 2.28 -29.69 22.27
N GLN A 306 1.31 -28.80 21.99
CA GLN A 306 0.69 -28.70 20.65
C GLN A 306 1.70 -28.32 19.54
N ILE A 307 2.84 -27.72 19.92
CA ILE A 307 3.90 -27.35 18.97
C ILE A 307 4.67 -28.55 18.40
N ALA A 308 4.58 -29.73 19.04
CA ALA A 308 5.46 -30.87 18.76
C ALA A 308 5.64 -31.20 17.25
N PRO A 309 4.59 -31.17 16.41
CA PRO A 309 4.75 -31.46 14.97
C PRO A 309 5.62 -30.44 14.20
N PHE A 310 5.74 -29.21 14.71
CA PHE A 310 6.42 -28.11 14.03
C PHE A 310 7.83 -27.84 14.57
N LEU A 311 8.25 -28.51 15.65
CA LEU A 311 9.54 -28.28 16.30
C LEU A 311 10.74 -28.36 15.34
N PRO A 312 10.85 -29.38 14.45
CA PRO A 312 11.97 -29.44 13.52
C PRO A 312 12.00 -28.26 12.53
N ALA A 313 10.84 -27.88 11.99
CA ALA A 313 10.73 -26.76 11.06
C ALA A 313 11.04 -25.42 11.75
N LEU A 314 10.58 -25.27 13.00
CA LEU A 314 10.86 -24.10 13.82
C LEU A 314 12.35 -23.96 14.16
N ALA A 315 13.02 -25.04 14.56
CA ALA A 315 14.46 -25.03 14.81
C ALA A 315 15.24 -24.58 13.56
N ALA A 316 14.88 -25.10 12.38
CA ALA A 316 15.50 -24.69 11.12
C ALA A 316 15.24 -23.21 10.78
N LEU A 317 14.03 -22.71 11.04
CA LEU A 317 13.69 -21.30 10.85
C LEU A 317 14.49 -20.39 11.79
N ARG A 318 14.60 -20.76 13.08
CA ARG A 318 15.36 -20.00 14.09
C ARG A 318 16.81 -19.87 13.71
N ILE A 319 17.48 -20.97 13.35
CA ILE A 319 18.87 -20.94 12.88
C ILE A 319 19.00 -19.99 11.69
N ARG A 320 18.12 -20.11 10.69
CA ARG A 320 18.16 -19.26 9.49
C ARG A 320 18.02 -17.77 9.83
N VAL A 321 17.07 -17.42 10.69
CA VAL A 321 16.78 -16.02 11.06
C VAL A 321 17.86 -15.45 11.97
N PHE A 322 18.29 -16.18 12.99
CA PHE A 322 19.32 -15.72 13.93
C PHE A 322 20.74 -15.76 13.35
N ARG A 323 20.95 -16.40 12.19
CA ARG A 323 22.20 -16.27 11.44
C ARG A 323 22.43 -14.85 10.90
N GLU A 324 21.37 -14.04 10.81
CA GLU A 324 21.45 -12.63 10.43
C GLU A 324 21.91 -11.73 11.59
N TRP A 325 22.40 -10.54 11.27
CA TRP A 325 22.69 -9.50 12.26
C TRP A 325 21.38 -9.06 12.94
N PRO A 326 21.35 -8.85 14.27
CA PRO A 326 22.48 -8.73 15.20
C PRO A 326 22.95 -10.02 15.90
N TYR A 327 22.32 -11.17 15.64
CA TYR A 327 22.62 -12.39 16.38
C TYR A 327 23.85 -13.11 15.85
N LEU A 328 23.99 -13.18 14.51
CA LEU A 328 25.12 -13.84 13.82
C LEU A 328 25.34 -15.27 14.32
N TYR A 329 24.27 -15.95 14.68
CA TYR A 329 24.29 -17.28 15.26
C TYR A 329 24.66 -18.34 14.22
N ASP A 330 25.65 -19.18 14.52
CA ASP A 330 26.10 -20.20 13.57
C ASP A 330 25.07 -21.33 13.39
N GLY A 331 24.35 -21.68 14.46
CA GLY A 331 23.33 -22.73 14.48
C GLY A 331 23.80 -24.00 15.20
N ASP A 332 22.99 -24.48 16.14
CA ASP A 332 23.17 -25.76 16.84
C ASP A 332 21.79 -26.43 16.97
N ALA A 333 21.57 -27.48 16.17
CA ALA A 333 20.28 -28.17 16.12
C ALA A 333 19.90 -28.83 17.45
N ASP A 334 20.88 -29.34 18.20
CA ASP A 334 20.64 -30.00 19.49
C ASP A 334 20.28 -28.97 20.56
N TYR A 335 20.94 -27.81 20.55
CA TYR A 335 20.57 -26.67 21.40
C TYR A 335 19.15 -26.19 21.09
N GLU A 336 18.82 -25.98 19.82
CA GLU A 336 17.50 -25.52 19.38
C GLU A 336 16.38 -26.48 19.81
N ALA A 337 16.60 -27.79 19.67
CA ALA A 337 15.68 -28.81 20.15
C ALA A 337 15.46 -28.74 21.66
N ARG A 338 16.53 -28.56 22.46
CA ARG A 338 16.43 -28.42 23.93
C ARG A 338 15.72 -27.12 24.33
N TYR A 339 16.06 -26.00 23.68
CA TYR A 339 15.45 -24.70 23.97
C TYR A 339 13.94 -24.73 23.73
N LEU A 340 13.50 -25.24 22.58
CA LEU A 340 12.09 -25.32 22.25
C LEU A 340 11.32 -26.31 23.13
N GLN A 341 11.99 -27.35 23.65
CA GLN A 341 11.39 -28.28 24.61
C GLN A 341 10.95 -27.58 25.90
N THR A 342 11.68 -26.58 26.41
CA THR A 342 11.31 -25.80 27.60
C THR A 342 9.89 -25.22 27.46
N TYR A 343 9.62 -24.59 26.33
CA TYR A 343 8.31 -24.02 26.03
C TYR A 343 7.26 -25.12 25.86
N SER A 344 7.58 -26.20 25.13
CA SER A 344 6.62 -27.30 24.91
C SER A 344 6.15 -27.99 26.21
N ARG A 345 6.97 -27.95 27.28
CA ARG A 345 6.66 -28.55 28.59
C ARG A 345 5.77 -27.67 29.46
N SER A 346 5.79 -26.36 29.28
CA SER A 346 4.87 -25.46 29.99
C SER A 346 3.51 -25.45 29.31
N ALA A 347 2.47 -25.89 30.02
CA ALA A 347 1.08 -25.76 29.57
C ALA A 347 0.60 -24.29 29.52
N ARG A 348 1.41 -23.35 30.01
CA ARG A 348 1.14 -21.91 29.98
C ARG A 348 1.88 -21.20 28.85
N SER A 349 2.75 -21.88 28.11
CA SER A 349 3.46 -21.29 26.99
C SER A 349 2.57 -21.13 25.76
N LEU A 350 2.96 -20.22 24.87
CA LEU A 350 2.33 -19.99 23.58
C LEU A 350 3.39 -20.01 22.49
N PHE A 351 3.04 -20.63 21.37
CA PHE A 351 3.66 -20.45 20.07
C PHE A 351 2.65 -19.84 19.11
N VAL A 352 3.04 -18.77 18.45
CA VAL A 352 2.25 -18.12 17.39
C VAL A 352 2.96 -18.40 16.07
N LEU A 353 2.52 -19.43 15.35
CA LEU A 353 3.11 -19.83 14.07
C LEU A 353 2.50 -19.04 12.93
N ALA A 354 3.33 -18.67 11.94
CA ALA A 354 2.91 -18.22 10.63
C ALA A 354 3.22 -19.31 9.60
N LEU A 355 2.19 -19.74 8.87
CA LEU A 355 2.25 -20.82 7.88
C LEU A 355 1.90 -20.29 6.48
N ASP A 356 2.75 -20.59 5.50
CA ASP A 356 2.43 -20.47 4.08
C ASP A 356 2.26 -21.88 3.50
N GLY A 357 1.02 -22.28 3.24
CA GLY A 357 0.67 -23.69 3.07
C GLY A 357 1.06 -24.49 4.33
N ASP A 358 1.95 -25.46 4.16
CA ASP A 358 2.51 -26.28 5.26
C ASP A 358 3.89 -25.79 5.74
N GLU A 359 4.49 -24.77 5.10
CA GLU A 359 5.80 -24.24 5.48
C GLU A 359 5.69 -23.30 6.70
N VAL A 360 6.50 -23.54 7.74
CA VAL A 360 6.65 -22.61 8.87
C VAL A 360 7.54 -21.44 8.45
N VAL A 361 6.93 -20.28 8.22
CA VAL A 361 7.62 -19.06 7.74
C VAL A 361 7.85 -18.03 8.85
N GLY A 362 7.23 -18.23 10.01
CA GLY A 362 7.39 -17.36 11.19
C GLY A 362 6.95 -18.04 12.48
N CYS A 363 7.50 -17.59 13.61
CA CYS A 363 7.08 -18.01 14.93
C CYS A 363 7.37 -16.91 15.95
N ALA A 364 6.47 -16.74 16.92
CA ALA A 364 6.76 -16.00 18.12
C ALA A 364 6.34 -16.79 19.37
N THR A 365 7.11 -16.69 20.45
CA THR A 365 6.82 -17.41 21.69
C THR A 365 6.47 -16.48 22.84
N ALA A 366 5.68 -17.01 23.77
CA ALA A 366 5.47 -16.42 25.09
C ALA A 366 5.44 -17.52 26.16
N ILE A 367 5.91 -17.21 27.35
CA ILE A 367 5.91 -18.12 28.51
C ILE A 367 5.89 -17.29 29.79
N PRO A 368 5.18 -17.70 30.85
CA PRO A 368 5.38 -17.09 32.17
C PRO A 368 6.86 -17.17 32.55
N LEU A 369 7.42 -16.08 33.07
CA LEU A 369 8.85 -16.02 33.38
C LEU A 369 9.22 -17.09 34.42
N SER A 370 8.32 -17.42 35.35
CA SER A 370 8.53 -18.53 36.30
C SER A 370 8.70 -19.92 35.67
N ASP A 371 8.34 -20.10 34.39
CA ASP A 371 8.55 -21.34 33.62
C ASP A 371 9.74 -21.24 32.63
N ALA A 372 10.42 -20.09 32.55
CA ALA A 372 11.50 -19.84 31.60
C ALA A 372 12.86 -20.40 32.07
N SER A 373 13.88 -20.34 31.21
CA SER A 373 15.24 -20.77 31.55
C SER A 373 15.92 -19.82 32.55
N GLU A 374 16.84 -20.35 33.35
CA GLU A 374 17.51 -19.64 34.45
C GLU A 374 18.19 -18.32 34.04
N ASP A 375 18.83 -18.30 32.86
CA ASP A 375 19.47 -17.10 32.29
C ASP A 375 18.48 -15.92 32.10
N CYS A 376 17.19 -16.23 31.90
CA CYS A 376 16.14 -15.21 31.78
C CYS A 376 15.69 -14.68 33.15
N LEU A 377 15.84 -15.46 34.22
CA LEU A 377 15.30 -15.15 35.55
C LEU A 377 16.21 -14.19 36.32
N ALA A 378 17.52 -14.40 36.24
CA ALA A 378 18.51 -13.75 37.09
C ALA A 378 18.40 -12.20 37.13
N PRO A 379 18.18 -11.48 36.01
CA PRO A 379 18.06 -10.02 36.05
C PRO A 379 16.83 -9.53 36.82
N PHE A 380 15.71 -10.27 36.74
CA PHE A 380 14.46 -9.90 37.41
C PHE A 380 14.54 -10.17 38.90
N VAL A 381 15.15 -11.29 39.29
CA VAL A 381 15.44 -11.61 40.70
C VAL A 381 16.32 -10.52 41.31
N GLY A 382 17.40 -10.13 40.60
CA GLY A 382 18.31 -9.07 41.06
C GLY A 382 17.63 -7.70 41.21
N ALA A 383 16.63 -7.41 40.38
CA ALA A 383 15.85 -6.17 40.44
C ALA A 383 14.63 -6.24 41.39
N GLY A 384 14.39 -7.37 42.06
CA GLY A 384 13.25 -7.56 42.97
C GLY A 384 11.88 -7.59 42.27
N ILE A 385 11.83 -8.00 40.99
CA ILE A 385 10.57 -8.15 40.24
C ILE A 385 10.04 -9.57 40.44
N ASP A 386 8.77 -9.70 40.84
CA ASP A 386 8.09 -10.99 41.01
C ASP A 386 7.94 -11.71 39.66
N LEU A 387 8.59 -12.87 39.54
CA LEU A 387 8.62 -13.68 38.31
C LEU A 387 7.22 -14.16 37.89
N ASP A 388 6.31 -14.38 38.85
CA ASP A 388 4.94 -14.80 38.57
C ASP A 388 4.08 -13.69 37.97
N THR A 389 4.60 -12.46 37.90
CA THR A 389 3.91 -11.32 37.28
C THR A 389 4.39 -11.01 35.86
N VAL A 390 5.41 -11.72 35.35
CA VAL A 390 6.04 -11.40 34.05
C VAL A 390 5.75 -12.49 33.02
N CYS A 391 5.24 -12.10 31.85
CA CYS A 391 5.21 -12.95 30.67
C CYS A 391 6.42 -12.65 29.78
N TYR A 392 7.31 -13.62 29.60
CA TYR A 392 8.48 -13.49 28.74
C TYR A 392 8.16 -13.89 27.30
N PHE A 393 8.41 -12.98 26.37
CA PHE A 393 8.24 -13.14 24.93
C PHE A 393 9.60 -13.51 24.33
N GLY A 394 9.95 -14.78 24.39
CA GLY A 394 11.33 -15.23 24.14
C GLY A 394 11.83 -15.00 22.71
N GLU A 395 11.01 -15.30 21.71
CA GLU A 395 11.41 -15.07 20.33
C GLU A 395 10.32 -14.48 19.45
N SER A 396 10.77 -13.87 18.35
CA SER A 396 9.95 -13.43 17.25
C SER A 396 10.76 -13.58 15.97
N VAL A 397 10.74 -14.78 15.40
CA VAL A 397 11.46 -15.13 14.17
C VAL A 397 10.51 -15.06 12.98
N LEU A 398 10.95 -14.42 11.90
CA LEU A 398 10.19 -14.30 10.68
C LEU A 398 11.14 -14.31 9.49
N ASP A 399 10.87 -15.22 8.54
CA ASP A 399 11.62 -15.33 7.30
C ASP A 399 11.60 -13.97 6.58
N ARG A 400 12.77 -13.54 6.06
CA ARG A 400 12.95 -12.24 5.41
C ARG A 400 11.94 -11.99 4.31
N ARG A 401 11.50 -13.03 3.58
CA ARG A 401 10.48 -12.94 2.53
C ARG A 401 9.17 -12.35 3.06
N TYR A 402 8.84 -12.57 4.34
CA TYR A 402 7.56 -12.22 4.95
C TYR A 402 7.61 -10.99 5.87
N ARG A 403 8.78 -10.36 6.04
CA ARG A 403 8.92 -9.13 6.84
C ARG A 403 8.20 -7.95 6.18
N GLY A 404 7.73 -7.00 7.00
CA GLY A 404 6.96 -5.85 6.53
C GLY A 404 5.63 -6.25 5.88
N ARG A 405 4.95 -7.28 6.41
CA ARG A 405 3.62 -7.76 5.96
C ARG A 405 2.61 -7.80 7.12
N GLY A 406 2.82 -6.99 8.16
CA GLY A 406 1.96 -6.93 9.36
C GLY A 406 2.04 -8.14 10.33
N LEU A 407 2.72 -9.24 9.98
CA LEU A 407 2.82 -10.44 10.84
C LEU A 407 3.45 -10.16 12.22
N GLY A 408 4.40 -9.22 12.31
CA GLY A 408 4.97 -8.81 13.59
C GLY A 408 3.93 -8.20 14.54
N HIS A 409 2.98 -7.41 14.05
CA HIS A 409 1.87 -6.91 14.87
C HIS A 409 1.00 -8.07 15.37
N ARG A 410 0.62 -9.00 14.48
CA ARG A 410 -0.18 -10.19 14.83
C ARG A 410 0.50 -11.06 15.88
N PHE A 411 1.82 -11.22 15.80
CA PHE A 411 2.62 -11.94 16.81
C PHE A 411 2.59 -11.26 18.18
N PHE A 412 2.70 -9.93 18.24
CA PHE A 412 2.54 -9.22 19.51
C PHE A 412 1.10 -9.31 20.02
N ASP A 413 0.10 -9.04 19.20
CA ASP A 413 -1.30 -9.05 19.61
C ASP A 413 -1.71 -10.41 20.21
N ALA A 414 -1.30 -11.52 19.58
CA ALA A 414 -1.57 -12.87 20.06
C ALA A 414 -0.86 -13.18 21.40
N ARG A 415 0.42 -12.80 21.54
CA ARG A 415 1.18 -13.02 22.79
C ARG A 415 0.67 -12.16 23.94
N GLU A 416 0.31 -10.90 23.67
CA GLU A 416 -0.28 -10.00 24.67
C GLU A 416 -1.66 -10.50 25.10
N ALA A 417 -2.50 -10.96 24.17
CA ALA A 417 -3.80 -11.56 24.50
C ALA A 417 -3.65 -12.81 25.37
N HIS A 418 -2.71 -13.70 25.04
CA HIS A 418 -2.42 -14.89 25.84
C HIS A 418 -1.91 -14.53 27.24
N ALA A 419 -0.95 -13.59 27.34
CA ALA A 419 -0.44 -13.12 28.63
C ALA A 419 -1.57 -12.58 29.52
N ARG A 420 -2.50 -11.79 28.98
CA ARG A 420 -3.66 -11.26 29.72
C ARG A 420 -4.66 -12.34 30.13
N SER A 421 -4.70 -13.47 29.43
CA SER A 421 -5.60 -14.58 29.77
C SER A 421 -5.11 -15.41 30.96
N LEU A 422 -3.83 -15.30 31.31
CA LEU A 422 -3.22 -16.03 32.42
C LEU A 422 -3.30 -15.23 33.73
N PRO A 423 -3.54 -15.89 34.87
CA PRO A 423 -3.67 -15.21 36.15
C PRO A 423 -2.33 -14.58 36.58
N LYS A 424 -2.42 -13.46 37.31
CA LYS A 424 -1.30 -12.73 37.96
C LYS A 424 -0.32 -12.00 37.04
N LEU A 425 -0.33 -12.25 35.73
CA LEU A 425 0.58 -11.58 34.80
C LEU A 425 0.22 -10.09 34.64
N ARG A 426 1.18 -9.23 35.00
CA ARG A 426 1.07 -7.76 34.94
C ARG A 426 2.07 -7.16 33.96
N TYR A 427 3.15 -7.86 33.65
CA TYR A 427 4.17 -7.41 32.73
C TYR A 427 4.27 -8.32 31.52
N SER A 428 4.67 -7.75 30.39
CA SER A 428 5.32 -8.51 29.33
C SER A 428 6.74 -8.00 29.12
N ALA A 429 7.66 -8.93 28.90
CA ALA A 429 9.07 -8.63 28.73
C ALA A 429 9.66 -9.42 27.56
N PHE A 430 10.62 -8.85 26.86
CA PHE A 430 11.52 -9.57 25.97
C PHE A 430 12.91 -8.96 26.09
N CYS A 431 13.92 -9.60 25.54
CA CYS A 431 15.26 -9.01 25.47
C CYS A 431 15.76 -8.93 24.04
N ALA A 432 16.64 -7.97 23.78
CA ALA A 432 17.29 -7.78 22.50
C ALA A 432 18.80 -7.70 22.70
N VAL A 433 19.56 -8.35 21.81
CA VAL A 433 21.03 -8.33 21.84
C VAL A 433 21.54 -6.91 21.69
N GLN A 434 22.57 -6.59 22.47
CA GLN A 434 23.26 -5.31 22.43
C GLN A 434 24.53 -5.46 21.58
N ARG A 435 24.61 -4.70 20.48
CA ARG A 435 25.79 -4.60 19.61
C ARG A 435 26.31 -3.18 19.59
N ALA A 436 27.62 -3.03 19.38
CA ALA A 436 28.22 -1.73 19.16
C ALA A 436 27.62 -1.08 17.90
N ALA A 437 27.39 0.23 17.96
CA ALA A 437 26.75 0.96 16.86
C ALA A 437 27.57 0.92 15.55
N ASP A 438 28.88 0.77 15.70
CA ASP A 438 29.94 0.71 14.69
C ASP A 438 30.39 -0.72 14.36
N ASP A 439 29.63 -1.77 14.75
CA ASP A 439 29.95 -3.15 14.37
C ASP A 439 30.02 -3.28 12.84
N PRO A 440 31.19 -3.64 12.26
CA PRO A 440 31.39 -3.64 10.81
C PRO A 440 30.56 -4.71 10.08
N ARG A 441 29.98 -5.66 10.82
CA ARG A 441 29.12 -6.73 10.28
C ARG A 441 27.66 -6.27 10.15
N ARG A 442 27.33 -5.07 10.63
CA ARG A 442 25.98 -4.51 10.54
C ARG A 442 25.61 -4.18 9.09
N PRO A 443 24.50 -4.73 8.54
CA PRO A 443 24.06 -4.40 7.20
C PRO A 443 23.69 -2.91 7.05
N PRO A 444 24.01 -2.26 5.91
CA PRO A 444 23.66 -0.86 5.66
C PRO A 444 22.14 -0.59 5.69
N ASP A 445 21.34 -1.59 5.33
CA ASP A 445 19.87 -1.52 5.29
C ASP A 445 19.21 -1.95 6.61
N TYR A 446 19.97 -2.21 7.68
CA TYR A 446 19.42 -2.64 8.95
C TYR A 446 18.57 -1.55 9.62
N ARG A 447 17.29 -1.87 9.87
CA ARG A 447 16.35 -1.03 10.60
C ARG A 447 16.10 -1.60 12.01
N PRO A 448 16.47 -0.91 13.09
CA PRO A 448 16.17 -1.35 14.46
C PRO A 448 14.67 -1.34 14.75
N LEU A 449 14.22 -2.21 15.65
CA LEU A 449 12.81 -2.37 16.01
C LEU A 449 12.39 -1.49 17.21
N ASP A 450 13.32 -0.70 17.76
CA ASP A 450 13.13 0.16 18.93
C ASP A 450 11.90 1.05 18.80
N ARG A 451 11.72 1.72 17.65
CA ARG A 451 10.56 2.56 17.40
C ARG A 451 9.25 1.77 17.42
N PHE A 452 9.26 0.56 16.87
CA PHE A 452 8.09 -0.32 16.86
C PHE A 452 7.73 -0.79 18.27
N TRP A 453 8.72 -1.17 19.09
CA TRP A 453 8.51 -1.57 20.47
C TRP A 453 8.01 -0.43 21.35
N SER A 454 8.64 0.75 21.24
CA SER A 454 8.22 1.96 21.97
C SER A 454 6.81 2.39 21.60
N ALA A 455 6.44 2.33 20.31
CA ALA A 455 5.06 2.62 19.87
C ALA A 455 4.01 1.66 20.45
N ARG A 456 4.43 0.45 20.87
CA ARG A 456 3.58 -0.51 21.59
C ARG A 456 3.66 -0.37 23.11
N GLY A 457 4.41 0.60 23.64
CA GLY A 457 4.53 0.86 25.08
C GLY A 457 5.56 0.00 25.81
N TYR A 458 6.47 -0.66 25.08
CA TYR A 458 7.64 -1.32 25.68
C TYR A 458 8.75 -0.31 25.90
N LEU A 459 9.32 -0.29 27.10
CA LEU A 459 10.41 0.60 27.49
C LEU A 459 11.70 -0.20 27.72
N PRO A 460 12.86 0.29 27.27
CA PRO A 460 14.13 -0.37 27.52
C PRO A 460 14.49 -0.30 29.00
N ARG A 461 15.08 -1.38 29.52
CA ARG A 461 15.51 -1.52 30.93
C ARG A 461 17.01 -1.80 30.99
N PRO A 462 17.86 -0.76 30.94
CA PRO A 462 19.31 -0.92 30.99
C PRO A 462 19.81 -1.48 32.33
N ASP A 463 18.98 -1.47 33.36
CA ASP A 463 19.19 -2.12 34.65
C ASP A 463 18.89 -3.63 34.63
N LEU A 464 18.22 -4.13 33.58
CA LEU A 464 17.92 -5.55 33.37
C LEU A 464 18.73 -6.08 32.18
N LEU A 465 19.94 -6.55 32.47
CA LEU A 465 20.85 -7.15 31.49
C LEU A 465 21.03 -8.64 31.77
N ALA A 466 20.95 -9.46 30.73
CA ALA A 466 21.30 -10.88 30.78
C ALA A 466 22.48 -11.21 29.89
N GLN A 467 23.17 -12.29 30.22
CA GLN A 467 24.27 -12.86 29.45
C GLN A 467 23.81 -14.18 28.86
N PHE A 468 23.90 -14.29 27.53
CA PHE A 468 23.55 -15.51 26.80
C PHE A 468 24.75 -15.98 25.99
N ALA A 469 25.09 -17.26 26.10
CA ALA A 469 26.21 -17.83 25.36
C ALA A 469 25.73 -18.52 24.07
N TRP A 470 26.28 -18.11 22.93
CA TRP A 470 26.09 -18.82 21.66
C TRP A 470 27.32 -18.70 20.76
N LYS A 471 27.45 -19.63 19.82
CA LYS A 471 28.52 -19.62 18.82
C LYS A 471 28.16 -18.67 17.69
N GLU A 472 29.00 -17.68 17.44
CA GLU A 472 28.87 -16.78 16.29
C GLU A 472 29.51 -17.34 15.01
N LEU A 473 29.11 -16.79 13.87
CA LEU A 473 29.70 -17.08 12.56
C LEU A 473 31.22 -16.92 12.57
N GLY A 474 31.93 -17.98 12.19
CA GLY A 474 33.40 -18.00 12.11
C GLY A 474 34.12 -18.13 13.45
N GLY A 475 33.40 -18.20 14.57
CA GLY A 475 33.98 -18.49 15.89
C GLY A 475 34.12 -19.99 16.15
N ASP A 476 35.09 -20.40 16.97
CA ASP A 476 35.32 -21.81 17.31
C ASP A 476 34.57 -22.27 18.58
N ARG A 477 34.08 -21.32 19.40
CA ARG A 477 33.43 -21.59 20.68
C ARG A 477 32.28 -20.60 20.96
N PRO A 478 31.33 -20.93 21.86
CA PRO A 478 30.32 -19.99 22.30
C PRO A 478 30.93 -18.75 22.98
N GLU A 479 30.38 -17.59 22.69
CA GLU A 479 30.73 -16.30 23.30
C GLU A 479 29.56 -15.74 24.09
N SER A 480 29.85 -15.09 25.22
CA SER A 480 28.84 -14.46 26.05
C SER A 480 28.41 -13.14 25.43
N ASN A 481 27.12 -13.01 25.18
CA ASN A 481 26.50 -11.87 24.54
C ASN A 481 25.50 -11.20 25.49
N THR A 482 25.57 -9.87 25.55
CA THR A 482 24.69 -9.07 26.39
C THR A 482 23.34 -8.88 25.71
N MET A 483 22.26 -9.15 26.43
CA MET A 483 20.90 -8.84 26.03
C MET A 483 20.26 -7.88 27.03
N MET A 484 19.60 -6.83 26.54
CA MET A 484 18.86 -5.87 27.36
C MET A 484 17.38 -6.14 27.30
N PHE A 485 16.72 -6.15 28.46
CA PHE A 485 15.27 -6.34 28.51
C PHE A 485 14.50 -5.08 28.15
N TRP A 486 13.32 -5.30 27.61
CA TRP A 486 12.28 -4.32 27.34
C TRP A 486 11.01 -4.77 28.04
N LEU A 487 10.41 -3.87 28.83
CA LEU A 487 9.23 -4.19 29.65
C LEU A 487 8.06 -3.31 29.29
N ARG A 488 6.86 -3.89 29.34
CA ARG A 488 5.59 -3.18 29.33
C ARG A 488 4.72 -3.66 30.48
N GLU A 489 4.17 -2.72 31.23
CA GLU A 489 3.17 -2.98 32.26
C GLU A 489 1.76 -2.92 31.66
N TRP A 490 0.92 -3.87 32.04
CA TRP A 490 -0.50 -3.92 31.70
C TRP A 490 -1.31 -3.15 32.75
N PRO A 491 -2.34 -2.38 32.33
CA PRO A 491 -3.33 -1.87 33.27
C PRO A 491 -4.04 -3.05 33.95
N PRO A 492 -4.44 -2.88 35.23
CA PRO A 492 -5.07 -3.92 36.04
C PRO A 492 -6.43 -4.38 35.50
#